data_AF-A0A2G9U034-F1
#
_entry.id   AF-A0A2G9U034-F1
#
_cell.length_a   1.000
_cell.length_b   1.000
_cell.length_c   1.000
_cell.angle_alpha   90.00
_cell.angle_beta   90.00
_cell.angle_gamma   90.00
#
_symmetry.space_group_name_H-M   'P 1'
#
loop_
_entity.id
_entity.type
_entity.pdbx_description
1 polymer ?
#
loop_
_entity_poly.entity_id
_entity_poly.type
_entity_poly.pdbx_seq_one_letter_code
_entity_poly.pdbx_strand_id
1 'polypeptide(L)'
;MELVAFLLLFYAVRLFYSYAIPAIDPREELELKRDVSDKIRLRFPAIHDLVDAGLMTESEFIRLEKLESPSPGVRWIAPLIWIQQLITAEIESGRATTNYLSVFANEMKQYRTSFRKLFCHDWVASLATYSFFVFCLFGRQHFDPEHGFDTVFPIFTVVQFLFYVGWYKVGQDLMRPFGLDDDDIELSYILDRNLVISFAIVDFVQAEPARL
;
A
#
# COMPACT_ATOMS: atom_id res chain seq x y z
N MET A 1 0.96 30.49 -24.13
CA MET A 1 2.31 29.87 -24.19
C MET A 1 2.66 29.18 -22.89
N GLU A 2 2.50 29.82 -21.74
CA GLU A 2 2.84 29.25 -20.42
C GLU A 2 2.08 27.95 -20.08
N LEU A 3 0.79 27.85 -20.40
CA LEU A 3 0.01 26.62 -20.22
C LEU A 3 0.62 25.44 -20.98
N VAL A 4 1.06 25.67 -22.22
CA VAL A 4 1.67 24.64 -23.07
C VAL A 4 3.05 24.27 -22.52
N ALA A 5 3.86 25.26 -22.11
CA ALA A 5 5.15 25.02 -21.48
C ALA A 5 5.03 24.23 -20.16
N PHE A 6 4.01 24.53 -19.35
CA PHE A 6 3.74 23.80 -18.11
C PHE A 6 3.21 22.40 -18.36
N LEU A 7 2.29 22.21 -19.33
CA LEU A 7 1.84 20.87 -19.71
C LEU A 7 3.00 20.04 -20.28
N LEU A 8 3.85 20.64 -21.12
CA LEU A 8 5.06 19.98 -21.61
C LEU A 8 6.00 19.62 -20.48
N LEU A 9 6.24 20.52 -19.51
CA LEU A 9 7.05 20.22 -18.33
C LEU A 9 6.41 19.14 -17.46
N PHE A 10 5.10 19.21 -17.21
CA PHE A 10 4.36 18.23 -16.43
C PHE A 10 4.44 16.84 -17.08
N TYR A 11 4.20 16.74 -18.38
CA TYR A 11 4.32 15.49 -19.12
C TYR A 11 5.79 15.05 -19.24
N ALA A 12 6.76 15.97 -19.35
CA ALA A 12 8.18 15.63 -19.37
C ALA A 12 8.66 15.10 -18.02
N VAL A 13 8.26 15.72 -16.91
CA VAL A 13 8.53 15.23 -15.55
C VAL A 13 7.83 13.89 -15.33
N ARG A 14 6.58 13.75 -15.79
CA ARG A 14 5.86 12.48 -15.71
C ARG A 14 6.54 11.38 -16.55
N LEU A 15 7.00 11.70 -17.76
CA LEU A 15 7.75 10.77 -18.61
C LEU A 15 9.10 10.40 -17.99
N PHE A 16 9.79 11.38 -17.41
CA PHE A 16 11.05 11.16 -16.72
C PHE A 16 10.84 10.21 -15.54
N TYR A 17 9.85 10.48 -14.69
CA TYR A 17 9.48 9.58 -13.59
C TYR A 17 9.01 8.20 -14.06
N SER A 18 8.29 8.10 -15.18
CA SER A 18 7.75 6.82 -15.65
C SER A 18 8.71 6.00 -16.50
N TYR A 19 9.74 6.60 -17.09
CA TYR A 19 10.64 5.91 -18.03
C TYR A 19 12.12 6.11 -17.72
N ALA A 20 12.55 7.32 -17.34
CA ALA A 20 13.97 7.55 -17.06
C ALA A 20 14.38 6.97 -15.72
N ILE A 21 13.54 7.12 -14.69
CA ILE A 21 13.85 6.60 -13.36
C ILE A 21 13.81 5.06 -13.33
N PRO A 22 12.81 4.36 -13.90
CA PRO A 22 12.87 2.89 -14.03
C PRO A 22 14.05 2.37 -14.86
N ALA A 23 14.55 3.17 -15.81
CA ALA A 23 15.76 2.82 -16.57
C ALA A 23 17.06 3.01 -15.76
N ILE A 24 17.04 3.82 -14.70
CA ILE A 24 18.17 4.09 -13.80
C ILE A 24 18.13 3.14 -12.59
N ASP A 25 16.94 2.90 -12.04
CA ASP A 25 16.68 1.90 -11.01
C ASP A 25 15.43 1.07 -11.38
N PRO A 26 15.59 -0.15 -11.93
CA PRO A 26 14.48 -1.02 -12.26
C PRO A 26 13.68 -1.47 -11.03
N ARG A 27 14.14 -1.19 -9.80
CA ARG A 27 13.38 -1.43 -8.58
C ARG A 27 12.19 -0.48 -8.43
N GLU A 28 12.20 0.72 -9.01
CA GLU A 28 11.11 1.69 -8.87
C GLU A 28 9.83 1.29 -9.64
N GLU A 29 9.95 0.46 -10.68
CA GLU A 29 8.79 -0.07 -11.41
C GLU A 29 7.95 -1.03 -10.55
N LEU A 30 8.62 -1.75 -9.67
CA LEU A 30 8.03 -2.55 -8.61
C LEU A 30 7.33 -1.62 -7.58
N GLU A 31 7.83 -0.42 -7.32
CA GLU A 31 7.27 0.51 -6.33
C GLU A 31 5.94 1.17 -6.74
N LEU A 32 5.63 1.24 -8.05
CA LEU A 32 4.38 1.85 -8.53
C LEU A 32 3.15 0.96 -8.26
N LYS A 33 3.35 -0.36 -8.10
CA LYS A 33 2.32 -1.26 -7.59
C LYS A 33 2.37 -1.20 -6.07
N ARG A 34 1.44 -0.42 -5.49
CA ARG A 34 1.23 -0.26 -4.05
C ARG A 34 0.80 -1.59 -3.40
N ASP A 35 1.74 -2.52 -3.31
CA ASP A 35 1.67 -3.68 -2.45
C ASP A 35 2.49 -3.42 -1.18
N VAL A 36 2.10 -4.05 -0.07
CA VAL A 36 2.41 -3.58 1.28
C VAL A 36 3.90 -3.51 1.63
N SER A 37 4.75 -4.37 1.07
CA SER A 37 6.18 -4.38 1.38
C SER A 37 7.04 -4.97 0.28
N ASP A 38 8.14 -4.30 -0.03
CA ASP A 38 9.11 -4.77 -1.03
C ASP A 38 9.85 -6.01 -0.56
N LYS A 39 10.25 -6.08 0.71
CA LYS A 39 10.91 -7.24 1.32
C LYS A 39 10.05 -8.51 1.19
N ILE A 40 8.75 -8.41 1.49
CA ILE A 40 7.81 -9.55 1.38
C ILE A 40 7.61 -9.95 -0.08
N ARG A 41 7.54 -9.00 -1.01
CA ARG A 41 7.39 -9.31 -2.43
C ARG A 41 8.63 -9.98 -3.03
N LEU A 42 9.82 -9.59 -2.59
CA LEU A 42 11.06 -10.28 -3.00
C LEU A 42 11.11 -11.70 -2.44
N ARG A 43 10.54 -11.93 -1.26
CA ARG A 43 10.46 -13.26 -0.63
C ARG A 43 9.41 -14.16 -1.27
N PHE A 44 8.26 -13.61 -1.66
CA PHE A 44 7.17 -14.33 -2.32
C PHE A 44 6.74 -13.61 -3.62
N PRO A 45 7.54 -13.70 -4.71
CA PRO A 45 7.21 -13.07 -5.98
C PRO A 45 5.88 -13.53 -6.59
N ALA A 46 5.56 -14.83 -6.45
CA ALA A 46 4.33 -15.45 -6.90
C ALA A 46 3.49 -15.89 -5.71
N ILE A 47 2.17 -15.91 -5.89
CA ILE A 47 1.25 -16.37 -4.83
C ILE A 47 1.37 -17.88 -4.58
N HIS A 48 1.82 -18.64 -5.58
CA HIS A 48 2.18 -20.05 -5.40
C HIS A 48 3.35 -20.22 -4.41
N ASP A 49 4.26 -19.26 -4.30
CA ASP A 49 5.38 -19.35 -3.35
C ASP A 49 4.88 -19.38 -1.89
N LEU A 50 3.65 -18.90 -1.63
CA LEU A 50 2.99 -19.03 -0.32
C LEU A 50 2.59 -20.48 -0.02
N VAL A 51 2.29 -21.27 -1.05
CA VAL A 51 2.03 -22.71 -0.94
C VAL A 51 3.33 -23.45 -0.65
N ASP A 52 4.38 -23.15 -1.42
CA ASP A 52 5.71 -23.74 -1.22
C ASP A 52 6.28 -23.43 0.17
N ALA A 53 5.97 -22.24 0.71
CA ALA A 53 6.33 -21.84 2.06
C ALA A 53 5.44 -22.42 3.17
N GLY A 54 4.40 -23.17 2.83
CA GLY A 54 3.46 -23.76 3.79
C GLY A 54 2.51 -22.76 4.45
N LEU A 55 2.39 -21.54 3.92
CA LEU A 55 1.47 -20.50 4.41
C LEU A 55 0.05 -20.64 3.87
N MET A 56 -0.11 -21.41 2.79
CA MET A 56 -1.37 -21.63 2.10
C MET A 56 -1.44 -23.08 1.60
N THR A 57 -2.63 -23.67 1.64
CA THR A 57 -2.85 -24.99 1.04
C THR A 57 -3.15 -24.89 -0.46
N GLU A 58 -2.87 -25.96 -1.20
CA GLU A 58 -3.19 -26.04 -2.64
C GLU A 58 -4.69 -25.79 -2.92
N SER A 59 -5.56 -26.29 -2.05
CA SER A 59 -7.00 -26.06 -2.13
C SER A 59 -7.39 -24.59 -1.95
N GLU A 60 -6.72 -23.88 -1.05
CA GLU A 60 -6.94 -22.45 -0.81
C GLU A 60 -6.43 -21.61 -1.99
N PHE A 61 -5.29 -21.99 -2.56
CA PHE A 61 -4.73 -21.37 -3.75
C PHE A 61 -5.71 -21.43 -4.93
N ILE A 62 -6.23 -22.62 -5.26
CA ILE A 62 -7.23 -22.80 -6.32
C ILE A 62 -8.50 -21.97 -6.06
N ARG A 63 -8.92 -21.85 -4.79
CA ARG A 63 -10.09 -21.05 -4.42
C ARG A 63 -9.82 -19.55 -4.59
N LEU A 64 -8.60 -19.09 -4.31
CA LEU A 64 -8.17 -17.70 -4.51
C LEU A 64 -8.06 -17.34 -5.99
N GLU A 65 -7.51 -18.21 -6.83
CA GLU A 65 -7.46 -17.95 -8.29
C GLU A 65 -8.85 -17.81 -8.89
N LYS A 66 -9.81 -18.63 -8.45
CA LYS A 66 -11.21 -18.51 -8.87
C LYS A 66 -11.85 -17.16 -8.49
N LEU A 67 -11.42 -16.55 -7.37
CA LEU A 67 -11.88 -15.25 -6.89
C LEU A 67 -11.25 -14.06 -7.63
N GLU A 68 -10.09 -14.25 -8.24
CA GLU A 68 -9.38 -13.21 -9.00
C GLU A 68 -10.13 -12.80 -10.27
N SER A 69 -10.73 -13.77 -10.96
CA SER A 69 -11.47 -13.55 -12.22
C SER A 69 -12.59 -12.49 -12.12
N PRO A 70 -13.46 -12.49 -11.09
CA PRO A 70 -14.52 -11.48 -10.95
C PRO A 70 -14.09 -10.17 -10.26
N SER A 71 -13.11 -10.19 -9.34
CA SER A 71 -12.76 -8.99 -8.56
C SER A 71 -11.37 -9.08 -7.90
N PRO A 72 -10.30 -8.59 -8.56
CA PRO A 72 -8.93 -8.73 -8.05
C PRO A 72 -8.71 -8.04 -6.70
N GLY A 73 -9.43 -6.94 -6.43
CA GLY A 73 -9.33 -6.18 -5.18
C GLY A 73 -9.85 -6.88 -3.92
N VAL A 74 -10.50 -8.05 -4.04
CA VAL A 74 -11.08 -8.82 -2.92
C VAL A 74 -10.13 -9.90 -2.41
N ARG A 75 -9.03 -10.18 -3.13
CA ARG A 75 -8.12 -11.28 -2.80
C ARG A 75 -7.56 -11.20 -1.37
N TRP A 76 -7.17 -10.00 -0.94
CA TRP A 76 -6.56 -9.79 0.39
C TRP A 76 -7.54 -10.02 1.55
N ILE A 77 -8.86 -9.85 1.33
CA ILE A 77 -9.87 -10.02 2.39
C ILE A 77 -10.39 -11.47 2.47
N ALA A 78 -10.13 -12.29 1.46
CA ALA A 78 -10.64 -13.67 1.39
C ALA A 78 -10.25 -14.54 2.60
N PRO A 79 -8.97 -14.58 3.06
CA PRO A 79 -8.61 -15.36 4.25
C PRO A 79 -9.36 -14.90 5.52
N LEU A 80 -9.59 -13.60 5.69
CA LEU A 80 -10.35 -13.07 6.83
C LEU A 80 -11.80 -13.55 6.83
N ILE A 81 -12.42 -13.60 5.64
CA ILE A 81 -13.78 -14.11 5.47
C ILE A 81 -13.82 -15.62 5.73
N TRP A 82 -12.82 -16.38 5.30
CA TRP A 82 -12.76 -17.82 5.55
C TRP A 82 -12.66 -18.15 7.03
N ILE A 83 -11.85 -17.40 7.79
CA ILE A 83 -11.78 -17.55 9.25
C ILE A 83 -13.14 -17.26 9.90
N GLN A 84 -13.85 -16.23 9.44
CA GLN A 84 -15.20 -15.93 9.92
C GLN A 84 -16.17 -17.09 9.63
N GLN A 85 -16.11 -17.68 8.43
CA GLN A 85 -16.92 -18.85 8.06
C GLN A 85 -16.61 -20.07 8.92
N LEU A 86 -15.32 -20.32 9.20
CA LEU A 86 -14.88 -21.43 10.04
C LEU A 86 -15.49 -21.32 11.45
N ILE A 87 -15.42 -20.14 12.06
CA ILE A 87 -15.94 -19.92 13.42
C ILE A 87 -17.45 -20.02 13.47
N THR A 88 -18.16 -19.53 12.45
CA THR A 88 -19.61 -19.73 12.35
C THR A 88 -19.96 -21.22 12.31
N ALA A 89 -19.25 -22.02 11.51
CA ALA A 89 -19.46 -23.46 11.44
C ALA A 89 -19.15 -24.18 12.78
N GLU A 90 -18.10 -23.75 13.49
CA GLU A 90 -17.76 -24.28 14.82
C GLU A 90 -18.86 -24.02 15.86
N ILE A 91 -19.49 -22.84 15.82
CA ILE A 91 -20.61 -22.50 16.71
C ILE A 91 -21.86 -23.30 16.35
N GLU A 92 -22.18 -23.41 15.05
CA GLU A 92 -23.31 -24.22 14.57
C GLU A 92 -23.15 -25.70 14.96
N SER A 93 -21.92 -26.20 15.01
CA SER A 93 -21.61 -27.56 15.48
C SER A 93 -21.66 -27.74 17.00
N GLY A 94 -21.92 -26.67 17.76
CA GLY A 94 -22.01 -26.68 19.22
C GLY A 94 -20.67 -26.76 19.96
N ARG A 95 -19.53 -26.65 19.26
CA ARG A 95 -18.18 -26.72 19.85
C ARG A 95 -17.74 -25.41 20.52
N ALA A 96 -18.37 -24.29 20.18
CA ALA A 96 -18.07 -22.96 20.73
C ALA A 96 -19.34 -22.22 21.17
N THR A 97 -19.25 -21.44 22.24
CA THR A 97 -20.35 -20.60 22.73
C THR A 97 -20.54 -19.35 21.86
N THR A 98 -21.79 -18.95 21.62
CA THR A 98 -22.15 -17.76 20.82
C THR A 98 -21.49 -16.46 21.33
N ASN A 99 -21.16 -16.38 22.62
CA ASN A 99 -20.45 -15.23 23.20
C ASN A 99 -19.04 -15.02 22.60
N TYR A 100 -18.38 -16.07 22.14
CA TYR A 100 -17.07 -15.94 21.49
C TYR A 100 -17.16 -15.33 20.09
N LEU A 101 -18.32 -15.46 19.40
CA LEU A 101 -18.51 -14.92 18.06
C LEU A 101 -18.43 -13.40 18.03
N SER A 102 -19.10 -12.74 18.97
CA SER A 102 -19.18 -11.29 19.02
C SER A 102 -17.82 -10.68 19.37
N VAL A 103 -17.09 -11.29 20.32
CA VAL A 103 -15.73 -10.90 20.69
C VAL A 103 -14.79 -11.10 19.50
N PHE A 104 -14.80 -12.28 18.89
CA PHE A 104 -13.94 -12.59 17.74
C PHE A 104 -14.21 -11.67 16.54
N ALA A 105 -15.48 -11.43 16.21
CA ALA A 105 -15.86 -10.53 15.12
C ALA A 105 -15.40 -9.10 15.38
N ASN A 106 -15.42 -8.64 16.63
CA ASN A 106 -14.92 -7.32 17.00
C ASN A 106 -13.39 -7.23 16.85
N GLU A 107 -12.63 -8.24 17.28
CA GLU A 107 -11.18 -8.29 17.11
C GLU A 107 -10.79 -8.35 15.62
N MET A 108 -11.49 -9.14 14.82
CA MET A 108 -11.29 -9.18 13.36
C MET A 108 -11.57 -7.84 12.69
N LYS A 109 -12.60 -7.11 13.14
CA LYS A 109 -12.91 -5.77 12.65
C LYS A 109 -11.79 -4.78 13.00
N GLN A 110 -11.25 -4.86 14.21
CA GLN A 110 -10.10 -4.04 14.63
C GLN A 110 -8.87 -4.34 13.77
N TYR A 111 -8.53 -5.62 13.60
CA TYR A 111 -7.44 -6.06 12.72
C TYR A 111 -7.60 -5.50 11.30
N ARG A 112 -8.78 -5.67 10.69
CA ARG A 112 -9.08 -5.14 9.34
C ARG A 112 -8.93 -3.62 9.27
N THR A 113 -9.33 -2.91 10.32
CA THR A 113 -9.24 -1.44 10.37
C THR A 113 -7.80 -0.97 10.46
N SER A 114 -6.98 -1.63 11.27
CA SER A 114 -5.54 -1.39 11.36
C SER A 114 -4.84 -1.70 10.05
N PHE A 115 -5.16 -2.82 9.40
CA PHE A 115 -4.62 -3.17 8.09
C PHE A 115 -5.01 -2.12 7.03
N ARG A 116 -6.27 -1.66 7.00
CA ARG A 116 -6.70 -0.60 6.05
C ARG A 116 -5.97 0.72 6.26
N LYS A 117 -5.66 1.11 7.50
CA LYS A 117 -4.88 2.34 7.77
C LYS A 117 -3.51 2.30 7.07
N LEU A 118 -2.94 1.11 6.92
CA LEU A 118 -1.68 0.89 6.21
C LEU A 118 -1.74 1.28 4.73
N PHE A 119 -2.89 1.14 4.09
CA PHE A 119 -3.07 1.43 2.66
C PHE A 119 -3.49 2.87 2.35
N CYS A 120 -3.89 3.65 3.37
CA CYS A 120 -4.65 4.89 3.14
C CYS A 120 -3.89 6.21 3.30
N HIS A 121 -2.56 6.24 3.37
CA HIS A 121 -1.87 7.43 3.89
C HIS A 121 -1.54 8.57 2.88
N ASP A 122 -1.61 8.37 1.57
CA ASP A 122 -0.96 9.32 0.64
C ASP A 122 -1.86 10.33 -0.08
N TRP A 123 -3.15 10.03 -0.23
CA TRP A 123 -3.98 10.70 -1.23
C TRP A 123 -4.24 12.19 -0.93
N VAL A 124 -4.25 12.57 0.35
CA VAL A 124 -4.53 13.96 0.78
C VAL A 124 -3.36 14.89 0.43
N ALA A 125 -2.13 14.45 0.69
CA ALA A 125 -0.94 15.24 0.40
C ALA A 125 -0.72 15.38 -1.12
N SER A 126 -0.98 14.31 -1.90
CA SER A 126 -0.99 14.38 -3.36
C SER A 126 -1.98 15.44 -3.86
N LEU A 127 -3.23 15.38 -3.36
CA LEU A 127 -4.30 16.26 -3.80
C LEU A 127 -4.01 17.73 -3.48
N ALA A 128 -3.43 18.01 -2.31
CA ALA A 128 -3.06 19.37 -1.91
C ALA A 128 -1.96 19.95 -2.81
N THR A 129 -0.88 19.20 -3.05
CA THR A 129 0.22 19.64 -3.92
C THR A 129 -0.27 19.87 -5.35
N TYR A 130 -1.04 18.94 -5.93
CA TYR A 130 -1.55 19.11 -7.29
C TYR A 130 -2.56 20.25 -7.40
N SER A 131 -3.46 20.42 -6.42
CA SER A 131 -4.45 21.51 -6.44
C SER A 131 -3.78 22.88 -6.35
N PHE A 132 -2.76 23.03 -5.50
CA PHE A 132 -1.96 24.26 -5.42
C PHE A 132 -1.38 24.66 -6.77
N PHE A 133 -0.85 23.69 -7.53
CA PHE A 133 -0.30 23.95 -8.86
C PHE A 133 -1.35 24.25 -9.92
N VAL A 134 -2.52 23.60 -9.86
CA VAL A 134 -3.66 23.97 -10.70
C VAL A 134 -4.05 25.43 -10.47
N PHE A 135 -4.12 25.90 -9.22
CA PHE A 135 -4.44 27.30 -8.93
C PHE A 135 -3.31 28.26 -9.34
N CYS A 136 -2.03 27.91 -9.14
CA CYS A 136 -0.91 28.72 -9.61
C CYS A 136 -0.88 28.87 -11.13
N LEU A 137 -1.29 27.82 -11.85
CA LEU A 137 -1.31 27.78 -13.31
C LEU A 137 -2.32 28.77 -13.90
N PHE A 138 -3.47 28.98 -13.25
CA PHE A 138 -4.44 29.99 -13.66
C PHE A 138 -4.12 31.38 -13.07
N GLY A 139 -3.65 31.44 -11.83
CA GLY A 139 -3.46 32.69 -11.10
C GLY A 139 -2.19 33.47 -11.47
N ARG A 140 -1.20 32.84 -12.11
CA ARG A 140 0.07 33.48 -12.49
C ARG A 140 0.19 33.80 -13.98
N GLN A 141 -0.88 33.62 -14.75
CA GLN A 141 -0.89 34.03 -16.15
C GLN A 141 -0.85 35.56 -16.22
N HIS A 142 0.13 36.10 -16.96
CA HIS A 142 0.18 37.53 -17.24
C HIS A 142 -0.79 37.83 -18.40
N PHE A 143 -1.86 38.56 -18.11
CA PHE A 143 -2.89 38.92 -19.10
C PHE A 143 -2.65 40.29 -19.74
N ASP A 144 -1.73 41.10 -19.20
CA ASP A 144 -1.53 42.48 -19.60
C ASP A 144 -0.06 42.77 -19.98
N PRO A 145 0.26 43.01 -21.26
CA PRO A 145 1.64 43.18 -21.74
C PRO A 145 2.22 44.58 -21.47
N GLU A 146 1.42 45.55 -21.01
CA GLU A 146 1.84 46.96 -20.98
C GLU A 146 2.73 47.36 -19.78
N HIS A 147 2.77 46.57 -18.70
CA HIS A 147 3.45 46.98 -17.45
C HIS A 147 4.31 45.91 -16.76
N GLY A 148 4.74 44.86 -17.47
CA GLY A 148 5.58 43.81 -16.89
C GLY A 148 6.50 43.14 -17.90
N PHE A 149 7.59 42.53 -17.42
CA PHE A 149 8.41 41.62 -18.23
C PHE A 149 7.52 40.44 -18.69
N ASP A 150 7.09 40.46 -19.95
CA ASP A 150 6.35 39.36 -20.56
C ASP A 150 7.31 38.17 -20.73
N THR A 151 7.39 37.35 -19.69
CA THR A 151 8.29 36.21 -19.68
C THR A 151 7.57 35.07 -20.40
N VAL A 152 7.87 34.89 -21.69
CA VAL A 152 7.30 33.81 -22.54
C VAL A 152 7.40 32.43 -21.87
N PHE A 153 8.37 32.25 -20.98
CA PHE A 153 8.60 31.04 -20.19
C PHE A 153 8.65 31.34 -18.67
N PRO A 154 7.80 30.74 -17.82
CA PRO A 154 7.67 31.11 -16.41
C PRO A 154 8.73 30.43 -15.53
N ILE A 155 9.98 30.87 -15.62
CA ILE A 155 11.15 30.25 -14.92
C ILE A 155 10.89 30.08 -13.42
N PHE A 156 10.43 31.12 -12.73
CA PHE A 156 10.21 31.07 -11.28
C PHE A 156 9.10 30.10 -10.87
N THR A 157 8.02 30.00 -11.65
CA THR A 157 6.94 29.04 -11.42
C THR A 157 7.43 27.60 -11.62
N VAL A 158 8.31 27.37 -12.61
CA VAL A 158 8.94 26.07 -12.86
C VAL A 158 9.86 25.66 -11.71
N VAL A 159 10.72 26.58 -11.23
CA VAL A 159 11.59 26.30 -10.08
C VAL A 159 10.77 26.02 -8.82
N GLN A 160 9.70 26.78 -8.57
CA GLN A 160 8.77 26.51 -7.47
C GLN A 160 8.11 25.13 -7.61
N PHE A 161 7.67 24.76 -8.82
CA PHE A 161 7.11 23.44 -9.10
C PHE A 161 8.09 22.33 -8.74
N LEU A 162 9.32 22.41 -9.22
CA LEU A 162 10.36 21.42 -8.90
C LEU A 162 10.63 21.34 -7.40
N PHE A 163 10.66 22.47 -6.69
CA PHE A 163 10.90 22.48 -5.24
C PHE A 163 9.76 21.83 -4.44
N TYR A 164 8.50 22.19 -4.68
CA TYR A 164 7.38 21.60 -3.94
C TYR A 164 7.10 20.15 -4.33
N VAL A 165 7.20 19.80 -5.62
CA VAL A 165 7.03 18.39 -6.05
C VAL A 165 8.20 17.56 -5.56
N GLY A 166 9.43 18.06 -5.63
CA GLY A 166 10.61 17.40 -5.10
C GLY A 166 10.51 17.19 -3.59
N TRP A 167 10.14 18.21 -2.82
CA TRP A 167 9.96 18.08 -1.38
C TRP A 167 8.80 17.14 -1.02
N TYR A 168 7.69 17.21 -1.74
CA TYR A 168 6.59 16.25 -1.59
C TYR A 168 7.07 14.82 -1.83
N LYS A 169 7.82 14.58 -2.90
CA LYS A 169 8.37 13.27 -3.26
C LYS A 169 9.32 12.72 -2.19
N VAL A 170 10.27 13.53 -1.73
CA VAL A 170 11.14 13.17 -0.60
C VAL A 170 10.32 12.82 0.64
N GLY A 171 9.24 13.56 0.91
CA GLY A 171 8.32 13.24 1.99
C GLY A 171 7.59 11.90 1.79
N GLN A 172 7.18 11.57 0.57
CA GLN A 172 6.58 10.26 0.27
C GLN A 172 7.56 9.12 0.51
N ASP A 173 8.80 9.29 0.04
CA ASP A 173 9.84 8.26 0.14
C ASP A 173 10.20 8.02 1.61
N LEU A 174 10.38 9.07 2.41
CA LEU A 174 10.61 8.98 3.85
C LEU A 174 9.43 8.40 4.64
N MET A 175 8.20 8.52 4.12
CA MET A 175 7.00 8.00 4.77
C MET A 175 6.66 6.56 4.36
N ARG A 176 7.43 5.93 3.47
CA ARG A 176 7.26 4.54 3.07
C ARG A 176 7.92 3.66 4.14
N PRO A 177 7.17 3.03 5.06
CA PRO A 177 7.77 2.32 6.19
C PRO A 177 8.03 0.83 5.89
N PHE A 178 7.84 0.41 4.63
CA PHE A 178 7.88 -0.98 4.18
C PHE A 178 8.77 -1.17 2.94
N GLY A 179 9.70 -0.25 2.72
CA GLY A 179 10.68 -0.32 1.64
C GLY A 179 11.77 -1.37 1.91
N LEU A 180 12.94 -1.11 1.34
CA LEU A 180 14.14 -1.94 1.46
C LEU A 180 15.22 -1.29 2.34
N ASP A 181 14.94 -0.13 2.94
CA ASP A 181 15.91 0.61 3.73
C ASP A 181 16.17 -0.08 5.08
N ASP A 182 17.30 0.26 5.70
CA ASP A 182 17.72 -0.30 6.98
C ASP A 182 16.80 0.14 8.14
N ASP A 183 16.19 1.33 8.02
CA ASP A 183 15.25 1.89 9.01
C ASP A 183 13.79 1.47 8.78
N ASP A 184 13.51 0.70 7.72
CA ASP A 184 12.16 0.20 7.41
C ASP A 184 11.69 -0.86 8.41
N ILE A 185 10.37 -0.98 8.56
CA ILE A 185 9.77 -2.02 9.41
C ILE A 185 10.12 -3.40 8.84
N GLU A 186 10.69 -4.27 9.68
CA GLU A 186 11.04 -5.63 9.29
C GLU A 186 9.84 -6.58 9.25
N LEU A 187 9.02 -6.42 8.20
CA LEU A 187 7.79 -7.17 8.03
C LEU A 187 8.04 -8.68 7.84
N SER A 188 9.16 -9.07 7.22
CA SER A 188 9.54 -10.48 7.09
C SER A 188 9.78 -11.12 8.46
N TYR A 189 10.52 -10.45 9.35
CA TYR A 189 10.75 -10.92 10.71
C TYR A 189 9.43 -11.00 11.51
N ILE A 190 8.60 -9.95 11.42
CA ILE A 190 7.30 -9.92 12.11
C ILE A 190 6.41 -11.08 11.66
N LEU A 191 6.38 -11.39 10.37
CA LEU A 191 5.62 -12.51 9.81
C LEU A 191 6.08 -13.85 10.41
N ASP A 192 7.38 -14.15 10.33
CA ASP A 192 7.94 -15.40 10.82
C ASP A 192 7.72 -15.57 12.33
N ARG A 193 8.00 -14.50 13.08
CA ARG A 193 7.80 -14.46 14.54
C ARG A 193 6.34 -14.71 14.91
N ASN A 194 5.40 -14.07 14.20
CA ASN A 194 3.98 -14.24 14.49
C ASN A 194 3.50 -15.66 14.16
N LEU A 195 3.94 -16.25 13.04
CA LEU A 195 3.58 -17.63 12.69
C LEU A 195 4.04 -18.61 13.78
N VAL A 196 5.32 -18.55 14.16
CA VAL A 196 5.88 -19.45 15.18
C VAL A 196 5.16 -19.29 16.52
N ILE A 197 4.91 -18.06 16.95
CA ILE A 197 4.24 -17.79 18.23
C ILE A 197 2.77 -18.23 18.18
N SER A 198 2.05 -17.94 17.10
CA SER A 198 0.64 -18.32 16.96
C SER A 198 0.44 -19.83 17.02
N PHE A 199 1.24 -20.60 16.28
CA PHE A 199 1.19 -22.07 16.37
C PHE A 199 1.61 -22.56 17.74
N ALA A 200 2.67 -22.02 18.35
CA ALA A 200 3.10 -22.44 19.67
C ALA A 200 2.04 -22.21 20.77
N ILE A 201 1.29 -21.10 20.69
CA ILE A 201 0.20 -20.81 21.63
C ILE A 201 -0.91 -21.87 21.51
N VAL A 202 -1.33 -22.20 20.29
CA VAL A 202 -2.43 -23.14 20.05
C VAL A 202 -2.01 -24.57 20.37
N ASP A 203 -0.83 -24.98 19.91
CA ASP A 203 -0.39 -26.38 19.97
C ASP A 203 0.15 -26.77 21.35
N PHE A 204 0.81 -25.86 22.07
CA PHE A 204 1.45 -26.17 23.35
C PHE A 204 0.75 -25.51 24.53
N VAL A 205 0.52 -24.19 24.48
CA VAL A 205 0.02 -23.45 25.66
C VAL A 205 -1.44 -23.76 25.96
N GLN A 206 -2.29 -23.88 24.93
CA GLN A 206 -3.70 -24.23 25.12
C GLN A 206 -3.91 -25.73 25.35
N ALA A 207 -3.01 -26.58 24.86
CA ALA A 207 -3.10 -28.04 25.01
C ALA A 207 -2.65 -28.54 26.39
N GLU A 208 -1.65 -27.89 27.03
CA GLU A 208 -1.18 -28.24 28.37
C GLU A 208 -1.66 -27.24 29.42
N PRO A 209 -2.80 -27.49 30.10
CA PRO A 209 -3.21 -26.65 31.22
C PRO A 209 -2.17 -26.74 32.34
N ALA A 210 -1.83 -25.59 32.93
CA ALA A 210 -0.90 -25.52 34.06
C ALA A 210 -1.39 -26.46 35.18
N ARG A 211 -0.57 -27.46 35.51
CA ARG A 211 -0.82 -28.32 36.66
C ARG A 211 -0.59 -27.47 37.92
N LEU A 212 -1.68 -27.12 38.60
CA LEU A 212 -1.66 -26.57 39.97
C LEU A 212 -1.30 -27.67 40.97
#